data_AF-A0A3D5GQX8-F1
#
_entry.id   AF-A0A3D5GQX8-F1
#
_cell.length_a   1.000
_cell.length_b   1.000
_cell.length_c   1.000
_cell.angle_alpha   90.00
_cell.angle_beta   90.00
_cell.angle_gamma   90.00
#
_symmetry.space_group_name_H-M   'P 1'
#
loop_
_entity.id
_entity.type
_entity.pdbx_description
1 polymer ?
#
loop_
_entity_poly.entity_id
_entity_poly.type
_entity_poly.pdbx_seq_one_letter_code
_entity_poly.pdbx_strand_id
1 'polypeptide(L)'
;MGAVFGPTARFCMTTATRHASAAEVSLFTPVETISATLWAWLWFDEVPATLTFVGGVAVLLAVAYGVTGPARDTTPTPTTHT
;
A
#
# COMPACT_ATOMS: atom_id res chain seq x y z
N MET A 1 16.51 -15.79 -10.10
CA MET A 1 15.46 -15.48 -9.10
C MET A 1 14.66 -14.22 -9.43
N GLY A 2 15.28 -13.10 -9.85
CA GLY A 2 14.54 -11.86 -10.18
C GLY A 2 13.63 -11.91 -11.42
N ALA A 3 13.89 -12.85 -12.35
CA ALA A 3 13.11 -13.01 -13.58
C ALA A 3 11.68 -13.52 -13.37
N VAL A 4 11.36 -14.09 -12.19
CA VAL A 4 10.00 -14.52 -11.87
C VAL A 4 9.34 -13.50 -10.94
N PHE A 5 10.04 -13.09 -9.88
CA PHE A 5 9.50 -12.15 -8.90
C PHE A 5 9.12 -10.79 -9.51
N GLY A 6 10.00 -10.19 -10.32
CA GLY A 6 9.74 -8.89 -10.93
C GLY A 6 8.52 -8.91 -11.87
N PRO A 7 8.45 -9.85 -12.83
CA PRO A 7 7.31 -9.96 -13.74
C PRO A 7 6.01 -10.34 -13.05
N THR A 8 6.04 -11.27 -12.08
CA THR A 8 4.84 -11.66 -11.32
C THR A 8 4.30 -10.49 -10.48
N ALA A 9 5.17 -9.75 -9.79
CA ALA A 9 4.77 -8.55 -9.03
C ALA A 9 4.12 -7.50 -9.95
N ARG A 10 4.72 -7.23 -11.11
CA ARG A 10 4.11 -6.32 -12.09
C ARG A 10 2.78 -6.83 -12.61
N PHE A 11 2.67 -8.12 -12.94
CA PHE A 11 1.41 -8.69 -13.43
C PHE A 11 0.28 -8.54 -12.40
N CYS A 12 0.58 -8.77 -11.12
CA CYS A 12 -0.36 -8.52 -10.02
C CYS A 12 -0.73 -7.04 -9.92
N MET A 13 0.24 -6.11 -9.96
CA MET A 13 -0.03 -4.66 -9.92
C MET A 13 -0.92 -4.20 -11.08
N THR A 14 -0.64 -4.64 -12.31
CA THR A 14 -1.46 -4.27 -13.49
C THR A 14 -2.86 -4.88 -13.42
N THR A 15 -3.04 -5.98 -12.69
CA THR A 15 -4.36 -6.60 -12.46
C THR A 15 -5.11 -5.95 -11.31
N ALA A 16 -4.41 -5.43 -10.31
CA ALA A 16 -4.98 -4.76 -9.14
C ALA A 16 -5.74 -3.47 -9.53
N THR A 17 -5.27 -2.72 -10.53
CA THR A 17 -5.96 -1.52 -11.04
C THR A 17 -7.32 -1.78 -11.66
N ARG A 18 -7.64 -3.06 -11.96
CA ARG A 18 -8.98 -3.47 -12.44
C ARG A 18 -9.98 -3.72 -11.32
N HIS A 19 -9.51 -3.90 -10.08
CA HIS A 19 -10.34 -4.28 -8.93
C HIS A 19 -10.43 -3.19 -7.87
N ALA A 20 -9.43 -2.32 -7.78
CA ALA A 20 -9.40 -1.17 -6.88
C ALA A 20 -8.97 0.08 -7.65
N SER A 21 -9.43 1.24 -7.19
CA SER A 21 -9.03 2.52 -7.77
C SER A 21 -7.50 2.69 -7.67
N ALA A 22 -6.91 3.41 -8.62
CA ALA A 22 -5.46 3.67 -8.60
C ALA A 22 -4.99 4.34 -7.29
N ALA A 23 -5.87 5.10 -6.63
CA ALA A 23 -5.62 5.71 -5.33
C ALA A 23 -5.56 4.68 -4.19
N GLU A 24 -6.41 3.65 -4.20
CA GLU A 24 -6.38 2.59 -3.17
C GLU A 24 -5.15 1.68 -3.33
N VAL A 25 -4.75 1.40 -4.57
CA VAL A 25 -3.56 0.58 -4.85
C VAL A 25 -2.28 1.31 -4.43
N SER A 26 -2.18 2.63 -4.60
CA SER A 26 -0.99 3.40 -4.19
C SER A 26 -0.81 3.49 -2.67
N LEU A 27 -1.89 3.35 -1.89
CA LEU A 27 -1.81 3.24 -0.43
C LEU A 27 -1.05 1.98 0.03
N PHE A 28 -0.93 0.94 -0.81
CA PHE A 28 -0.16 -0.26 -0.49
C PHE A 28 1.34 -0.13 -0.73
N THR A 29 1.81 0.87 -1.49
CA THR A 29 3.24 1.10 -1.74
C THR A 29 4.07 1.20 -0.45
N PRO A 30 3.67 1.98 0.57
CA PRO A 30 4.42 2.02 1.83
C PRO A 30 4.27 0.73 2.67
N VAL A 31 3.20 -0.05 2.51
CA VAL A 31 3.00 -1.34 3.21
C VAL A 31 4.02 -2.38 2.77
N GLU A 32 4.36 -2.41 1.48
CA GLU A 32 5.44 -3.24 0.94
C GLU A 32 6.77 -2.96 1.65
N THR A 33 7.10 -1.68 1.85
CA THR A 33 8.36 -1.28 2.50
C THR A 33 8.41 -1.76 3.95
N ILE A 34 7.30 -1.59 4.69
CA ILE A 34 7.18 -2.08 6.07
C ILE A 34 7.30 -3.61 6.13
N SER A 35 6.69 -4.30 5.16
CA SER A 35 6.80 -5.75 5.05
C SER A 35 8.24 -6.18 4.82
N ALA A 36 8.98 -5.52 3.94
CA ALA A 36 10.40 -5.82 3.73
C ALA A 36 11.22 -5.65 5.03
N THR A 37 10.97 -4.60 5.82
CA THR A 37 11.61 -4.40 7.13
C THR A 37 11.22 -5.50 8.12
N LEU A 38 9.95 -5.91 8.16
CA LEU A 38 9.47 -7.03 9.00
C LEU A 38 10.15 -8.35 8.64
N TRP A 39 10.32 -8.63 7.34
CA TRP A 39 10.97 -9.85 6.88
C TRP A 39 12.46 -9.83 7.21
N ALA A 40 13.11 -8.67 7.09
CA ALA A 40 14.51 -8.51 7.51
C ALA A 40 14.67 -8.80 9.01
N TRP A 41 13.79 -8.25 9.84
CA TRP A 41 13.81 -8.51 11.28
C TRP A 41 13.58 -10.00 11.62
N LEU A 42 12.61 -10.65 10.97
CA LEU A 42 12.29 -12.06 11.22
C LEU A 42 13.40 -13.04 10.80
N TRP A 43 14.16 -12.72 9.76
CA TRP A 43 15.14 -13.66 9.18
C TRP A 43 16.60 -13.34 9.50
N PHE A 44 16.92 -12.07 9.75
CA PHE A 44 18.28 -11.60 10.04
C PHE A 44 18.47 -11.13 11.48
N ASP A 45 17.41 -11.15 12.30
CA ASP A 45 17.41 -10.71 13.72
C ASP A 45 17.91 -9.26 13.93
N GLU A 46 17.89 -8.46 12.85
CA GLU A 46 18.22 -7.03 12.89
C GLU A 46 17.06 -6.27 13.51
N VAL A 47 17.15 -6.01 14.83
CA VAL A 47 16.13 -5.27 15.57
C VAL A 47 15.98 -3.86 15.00
N PRO A 48 14.82 -3.50 14.43
CA PRO A 48 14.59 -2.17 13.89
C PRO A 48 14.62 -1.13 15.02
N ALA A 49 15.19 0.05 14.75
CA ALA A 49 15.18 1.15 15.70
C ALA A 49 13.74 1.51 16.14
N THR A 50 13.57 1.97 17.38
CA THR A 50 12.26 2.33 17.93
C THR A 50 11.51 3.34 17.06
N LEU A 51 12.22 4.27 16.42
CA LEU A 51 11.65 5.23 15.47
C LEU A 51 11.07 4.55 14.21
N THR A 52 11.72 3.51 13.69
CA THR A 52 11.23 2.72 12.56
C THR A 52 9.95 1.99 12.92
N PHE A 53 9.87 1.47 14.15
CA PHE A 53 8.66 0.83 14.67
C PHE A 53 7.48 1.81 14.75
N VAL A 54 7.71 2.99 15.34
CA VAL A 54 6.68 4.04 15.47
C VAL A 54 6.23 4.53 14.09
N GLY A 55 7.17 4.77 13.17
CA GLY A 55 6.86 5.14 11.79
C GLY A 55 6.06 4.07 11.05
N GLY A 56 6.44 2.80 11.20
CA GLY A 56 5.72 1.66 10.61
C GLY A 56 4.28 1.57 11.10
N VAL A 57 4.05 1.69 12.41
CA VAL A 57 2.69 1.71 12.99
C VAL A 57 1.89 2.91 12.46
N ALA A 58 2.47 4.11 12.41
CA ALA A 58 1.78 5.30 11.92
C ALA A 58 1.33 5.16 10.45
N VAL A 59 2.19 4.60 9.59
CA VAL A 59 1.87 4.34 8.19
C VAL A 59 0.77 3.27 8.06
N LEU A 60 0.83 2.18 8.83
CA LEU A 60 -0.23 1.16 8.82
C LEU A 60 -1.58 1.73 9.22
N LEU A 61 -1.62 2.61 10.22
CA LEU A 61 -2.83 3.32 10.63
C LEU A 61 -3.34 4.26 9.53
N ALA A 62 -2.46 4.98 8.85
CA ALA A 62 -2.83 5.87 7.75
C ALA A 62 -3.43 5.09 6.56
N VAL A 63 -2.85 3.95 6.21
CA VAL A 63 -3.36 3.08 5.14
C VAL A 63 -4.71 2.45 5.54
N ALA A 64 -4.84 1.96 6.77
CA ALA A 64 -6.09 1.43 7.28
C ALA A 64 -7.21 2.49 7.28
N TYR A 65 -6.89 3.72 7.65
CA TYR A 65 -7.82 4.84 7.58
C TYR A 65 -8.15 5.22 6.12
N GLY A 66 -7.16 5.25 5.23
CA GLY A 66 -7.37 5.55 3.81
C GLY A 66 -8.27 4.54 3.12
N VAL A 67 -8.11 3.24 3.42
CA VAL A 67 -8.91 2.16 2.82
C VAL A 67 -10.32 2.04 3.42
N THR A 68 -10.48 2.37 4.71
CA THR A 68 -11.80 2.31 5.40
C THR A 68 -12.50 3.66 5.48
N GLY A 69 -11.86 4.76 5.10
CA GLY A 69 -12.37 6.11 5.32
C GLY A 69 -13.47 6.56 4.34
N PRO A 70 -14.14 7.69 4.62
CA PRO A 70 -15.19 8.29 3.77
C PRO A 70 -14.70 8.89 2.45
N ALA A 71 -13.39 8.83 2.15
CA ALA A 71 -12.80 9.40 0.93
C ALA A 71 -13.33 8.77 -0.37
N ARG A 72 -14.03 7.64 -0.26
CA ARG A 72 -14.83 7.00 -1.30
C ARG A 72 -15.97 7.86 -1.86
N ASP A 73 -16.35 8.94 -1.17
CA ASP A 73 -17.55 9.72 -1.49
C ASP A 73 -17.32 10.99 -2.34
N THR A 74 -16.11 11.24 -2.86
CA THR A 74 -15.92 12.33 -3.85
C THR A 74 -16.41 11.90 -5.24
N THR A 75 -17.69 11.58 -5.35
CA THR A 75 -18.37 11.53 -6.66
C THR A 75 -18.44 12.98 -7.17
N PRO A 76 -17.82 13.32 -8.31
CA PRO A 76 -18.06 14.62 -8.92
C PRO A 76 -19.56 14.67 -9.25
N THR A 77 -20.28 15.61 -8.64
CA THR A 77 -21.66 15.93 -9.04
C THR A 77 -21.69 16.07 -10.56
N PRO A 78 -22.53 15.31 -11.29
CA PRO A 78 -22.69 15.52 -12.72
C PRO A 78 -23.13 16.96 -12.92
N THR A 79 -22.25 17.82 -13.42
CA THR A 79 -22.64 19.13 -13.92
C THR A 79 -23.53 18.88 -15.12
N THR A 80 -24.84 18.97 -14.90
CA THR A 80 -25.85 19.06 -15.95
C THR A 80 -25.49 20.26 -16.83
N HIS A 81 -24.75 20.01 -17.91
CA HIS A 81 -24.63 20.96 -19.00
C HIS A 81 -25.95 20.93 -19.76
N THR A 82 -26.85 21.85 -19.39
CA THR A 82 -27.94 22.35 -20.25
C THR A 82 -27.37 23.11 -21.43
#